data_AF-A0A2T4CT73-F1
#
_entry.id   AF-A0A2T4CT73-F1
#
_cell.length_a   1.000
_cell.length_b   1.000
_cell.length_c   1.000
_cell.angle_alpha   90.00
_cell.angle_beta   90.00
_cell.angle_gamma   90.00
#
_symmetry.space_group_name_H-M   'P 1'
#
loop_
_entity.id
_entity.type
_entity.pdbx_description
1 polymer ?
#
loop_
_entity_poly.entity_id
_entity_poly.type
_entity_poly.pdbx_seq_one_letter_code
_entity_poly.pdbx_strand_id
1 'polypeptide(L)'
;KNLTLKYDRIQQAELHETWYFRPLGRTVLRVDSAGSAGKEVEIPGLKVAYALELRQQMLAQTVRAETNEQGEQIDAVDSEQQTFSVGELIRAGIIDNRVFLLLALLLYPLSQLDDFYDQAGDWLVANFSFLQEGNWWVYGGIVTGFVALLFIAAIFLSVVQYHNLTVSVRNNRFQARGGLLSIRTLSFRYHKLQKVRFHQNLRARLLERSTLRVGQLQPMAAGQGQAKTQFTIPVLKPEQVQQWRDWLRLPDSTQATFRRFSQLTLITPALWLAILFAVAAVIFYFQADSFVVALAVITAVWLLLQAYAVARWHYHKYAEI
;
A
#
# COMPACT_ATOMS: atom_id res chain seq x y z
N LYS A 1 22.33 -6.66 28.90
CA LYS A 1 22.47 -5.19 28.93
C LYS A 1 21.23 -4.63 29.61
N ASN A 2 21.38 -3.88 30.70
CA ASN A 2 20.25 -3.24 31.37
C ASN A 2 20.07 -1.84 30.77
N LEU A 3 18.84 -1.52 30.38
CA LEU A 3 18.50 -0.22 29.84
C LEU A 3 17.50 0.43 30.81
N THR A 4 17.88 1.58 31.35
CA THR A 4 17.08 2.33 32.32
C THR A 4 16.67 3.65 31.70
N LEU A 5 15.37 3.84 31.48
CA LEU A 5 14.81 5.09 30.97
C LEU A 5 13.95 5.73 32.06
N LYS A 6 14.22 7.00 32.34
CA LYS A 6 13.41 7.79 33.28
C LYS A 6 12.15 8.32 32.58
N TYR A 7 11.05 8.42 33.32
CA TYR A 7 9.74 8.82 32.79
C TYR A 7 9.70 10.24 32.22
N ASP A 8 10.48 11.16 32.79
CA ASP A 8 10.65 12.55 32.34
C ASP A 8 11.24 12.68 30.93
N ARG A 9 11.98 11.67 30.48
CA ARG A 9 12.57 11.65 29.12
C ARG A 9 11.64 11.10 28.07
N ILE A 10 10.54 10.45 28.45
CA ILE A 10 9.60 9.81 27.52
C ILE A 10 8.79 10.89 26.81
N GLN A 11 8.84 10.92 25.47
CA GLN A 11 8.02 11.85 24.67
C GLN A 11 6.81 11.15 24.03
N GLN A 12 6.96 9.87 23.69
CA GLN A 12 5.96 9.12 22.96
C GLN A 12 5.94 7.67 23.42
N ALA A 13 4.73 7.16 23.65
CA ALA A 13 4.48 5.77 23.99
C ALA A 13 3.40 5.21 23.05
N GLU A 14 3.77 4.25 22.21
CA GLU A 14 2.90 3.63 21.20
C GLU A 14 2.68 2.15 21.48
N LEU A 15 1.44 1.69 21.29
CA LEU A 15 1.11 0.27 21.31
C LEU A 15 1.05 -0.24 19.87
N HIS A 16 1.78 -1.31 19.60
CA HIS A 16 1.73 -2.04 18.34
C HIS A 16 1.14 -3.44 18.55
N GLU A 17 -0.05 -3.63 18.03
CA GLU A 17 -0.74 -4.92 18.04
C GLU A 17 -0.36 -5.68 16.77
N THR A 18 0.68 -6.51 16.85
CA THR A 18 1.16 -7.33 15.72
C THR A 18 0.28 -8.55 15.49
N TRP A 19 0.31 -9.09 14.27
CA TRP A 19 -0.53 -10.21 13.86
C TRP A 19 -0.31 -11.48 14.71
N TYR A 20 0.89 -11.67 15.25
CA TYR A 20 1.25 -12.83 16.06
C TYR A 20 0.98 -12.65 17.56
N PHE A 21 0.88 -11.41 18.06
CA PHE A 21 0.57 -11.14 19.48
C PHE A 21 -0.91 -10.88 19.73
N ARG A 22 -1.63 -10.32 18.75
CA ARG A 22 -3.04 -9.97 18.90
C ARG A 22 -3.95 -11.16 19.26
N PRO A 23 -3.82 -12.36 18.64
CA PRO A 23 -4.64 -13.51 19.02
C PRO A 23 -4.41 -13.97 20.47
N LEU A 24 -3.24 -13.68 21.02
CA LEU A 24 -2.85 -14.04 22.39
C LEU A 24 -3.23 -12.95 23.42
N GLY A 25 -3.92 -11.88 23.00
CA GLY A 25 -4.24 -10.73 23.85
C GLY A 25 -3.01 -9.95 24.30
N ARG A 26 -1.93 -9.97 23.49
CA ARG A 26 -0.65 -9.30 23.77
C ARG A 26 -0.36 -8.17 22.81
N THR A 27 0.50 -7.24 23.21
CA THR A 27 0.95 -6.09 22.40
C THR A 27 2.42 -5.78 22.65
N VAL A 28 3.04 -5.04 21.75
CA VAL A 28 4.36 -4.44 21.95
C VAL A 28 4.16 -2.99 22.39
N LEU A 29 4.77 -2.59 23.50
CA LEU A 29 4.84 -1.19 23.92
C LEU A 29 6.18 -0.61 23.44
N ARG A 30 6.12 0.48 22.68
CA ARG A 30 7.30 1.22 22.21
C ARG A 30 7.37 2.57 22.88
N VAL A 31 8.55 2.91 23.38
CA VAL A 31 8.80 4.14 24.11
C VAL A 31 9.96 4.88 23.44
N ASP A 32 9.69 6.11 23.02
CA ASP A 32 10.68 7.03 22.44
C ASP A 32 11.03 8.12 23.45
N SER A 33 12.31 8.48 23.55
CA SER A 33 12.80 9.51 24.45
C SER A 33 13.36 10.74 23.72
N ALA A 34 13.45 11.85 24.45
CA ALA A 34 14.09 13.07 24.00
C ALA A 34 15.58 12.87 23.67
N GLY A 35 15.96 13.14 22.42
CA GLY A 35 17.37 13.23 21.98
C GLY A 35 17.98 11.97 21.36
N SER A 36 17.23 10.86 21.25
CA SER A 36 17.70 9.66 20.53
C SER A 36 17.10 9.58 19.13
N ALA A 37 17.95 9.29 18.13
CA ALA A 37 17.53 9.05 16.75
C ALA A 37 16.84 7.68 16.57
N GLY A 38 16.95 6.79 17.56
CA GLY A 38 16.33 5.45 17.57
C GLY A 38 15.38 5.25 18.73
N LYS A 39 14.46 4.30 18.57
CA LYS A 39 13.55 3.83 19.62
C LYS A 39 14.38 3.33 20.80
N GLU A 40 14.18 3.90 21.97
CA GLU A 40 15.00 3.54 23.12
C GLU A 40 14.53 2.23 23.75
N VAL A 41 13.22 1.99 23.88
CA VAL A 41 12.71 0.77 24.52
C VAL A 41 11.56 0.16 23.73
N GLU A 42 11.67 -1.12 23.35
CA GLU A 42 10.55 -1.95 22.90
C GLU A 42 10.30 -3.07 23.91
N ILE A 43 9.10 -3.12 24.50
CA ILE A 43 8.68 -4.16 25.44
C ILE A 43 7.63 -5.05 24.75
N PRO A 44 8.03 -6.22 24.20
CA PRO A 44 7.10 -7.12 23.53
C PRO A 44 6.31 -7.99 24.51
N GLY A 45 5.11 -8.42 24.11
CA GLY A 45 4.35 -9.47 24.82
C GLY A 45 3.55 -9.02 26.05
N LEU A 46 3.38 -7.72 26.26
CA LEU A 46 2.56 -7.19 27.37
C LEU A 46 1.08 -7.50 27.15
N LYS A 47 0.33 -7.80 28.21
CA LYS A 47 -1.14 -7.85 28.12
C LYS A 47 -1.64 -6.47 27.70
N VAL A 48 -2.63 -6.42 26.80
CA VAL A 48 -3.14 -5.15 26.24
C VAL A 48 -3.59 -4.19 27.36
N ALA A 49 -4.34 -4.67 28.35
CA ALA A 49 -4.80 -3.85 29.48
C ALA A 49 -3.62 -3.24 30.27
N TYR A 50 -2.62 -4.05 30.61
CA TYR A 50 -1.44 -3.59 31.33
C TYR A 50 -0.59 -2.61 30.51
N ALA A 51 -0.44 -2.84 29.20
CA ALA A 51 0.25 -1.91 28.32
C ALA A 51 -0.46 -0.55 28.20
N LEU A 52 -1.81 -0.55 28.26
CA LEU A 52 -2.61 0.68 28.29
C LEU A 52 -2.41 1.44 29.61
N GLU A 53 -2.45 0.74 30.75
CA GLU A 53 -2.16 1.32 32.06
C GLU A 53 -0.75 1.92 32.10
N LEU A 54 0.26 1.18 31.65
CA LEU A 54 1.65 1.66 31.63
C LEU A 54 1.80 2.90 30.75
N ARG A 55 1.18 2.90 29.57
CA ARG A 55 1.14 4.07 28.69
C ARG A 55 0.50 5.27 29.38
N GLN A 56 -0.63 5.07 30.06
CA GLN A 56 -1.32 6.15 30.78
C GLN A 56 -0.44 6.70 31.92
N GLN A 57 0.21 5.84 32.69
CA GLN A 57 1.12 6.25 33.76
C GLN A 57 2.33 7.05 33.22
N MET A 58 2.93 6.59 32.11
CA MET A 58 4.03 7.27 31.43
C MET A 58 3.62 8.67 30.94
N LEU A 59 2.44 8.79 30.31
CA LEU A 59 1.94 10.07 29.77
C LEU A 59 1.38 11.01 30.85
N ALA A 60 0.85 10.49 31.96
CA ALA A 60 0.35 11.32 33.06
C ALA A 60 1.49 12.04 33.80
N GLN A 61 2.69 11.43 33.84
CA GLN A 61 3.87 12.06 34.45
C GLN A 61 4.50 13.13 33.55
N THR A 62 4.40 13.01 32.22
CA THR A 62 4.85 14.05 31.30
C THR A 62 3.91 15.26 31.29
N VAL A 63 2.59 15.05 31.35
CA VAL A 63 1.60 16.14 31.45
C VAL A 63 1.78 16.94 32.75
N ARG A 64 2.08 16.28 33.89
CA ARG A 64 2.37 16.98 35.15
C ARG A 64 3.64 17.85 35.11
N ALA A 65 4.61 17.52 34.27
CA ALA A 65 5.82 18.33 34.10
C ALA A 65 5.58 19.56 33.19
N GLU A 66 4.67 19.46 32.22
CA GLU A 66 4.30 20.58 31.33
C GLU A 66 3.22 21.52 31.94
N THR A 67 2.42 21.03 32.89
CA THR A 67 1.30 21.81 33.50
C THR A 67 1.75 22.91 34.47
N ASN A 68 3.06 23.08 34.72
CA ASN A 68 3.55 24.19 35.54
C ASN A 68 3.75 25.51 34.77
N GLU A 69 3.52 25.58 33.45
CA GLU A 69 3.66 26.86 32.71
C GLU A 69 2.51 27.27 31.78
N GLN A 70 1.46 26.49 31.53
CA GLN A 70 0.25 27.03 30.88
C GLN A 70 -0.94 26.07 31.02
N GLY A 71 -1.97 26.52 31.73
CA GLY A 71 -3.25 25.85 31.81
C GLY A 71 -4.03 26.05 30.50
N GLU A 72 -4.08 25.03 29.66
CA GLU A 72 -5.12 24.89 28.66
C GLU A 72 -5.96 23.65 28.97
N GLN A 73 -7.23 23.93 29.27
CA GLN A 73 -8.29 22.94 29.41
C GLN A 73 -8.36 22.10 28.13
N ILE A 74 -8.25 20.79 28.27
CA ILE A 74 -8.52 19.85 27.17
C ILE A 74 -10.03 19.80 27.00
N ASP A 75 -10.57 20.81 26.31
CA ASP A 75 -11.96 20.79 25.84
C ASP A 75 -12.11 19.70 24.77
N ALA A 76 -13.23 18.99 24.86
CA ALA A 76 -13.69 18.02 23.88
C ALA A 76 -14.09 18.73 22.58
N VAL A 77 -13.09 19.12 21.78
CA VAL A 77 -13.30 19.75 20.48
C VAL A 77 -13.43 18.67 19.40
N ASP A 78 -14.41 18.90 18.54
CA ASP A 78 -14.95 18.06 17.46
C ASP A 78 -13.93 17.08 16.84
N SER A 79 -14.15 15.79 17.10
CA SER A 79 -13.32 14.74 16.50
C SER A 79 -13.92 14.34 15.16
N GLU A 80 -13.46 14.96 14.08
CA GLU A 80 -13.80 14.47 12.73
C GLU A 80 -13.16 13.08 12.54
N GLN A 81 -13.99 12.05 12.74
CA GLN A 81 -13.60 10.66 12.60
C GLN A 81 -14.12 10.11 11.27
N GLN A 82 -13.21 9.91 10.33
CA GLN A 82 -13.54 9.30 9.04
C GLN A 82 -13.41 7.78 9.15
N THR A 83 -14.50 7.06 8.92
CA THR A 83 -14.54 5.59 8.81
C THR A 83 -14.64 5.18 7.34
N PHE A 84 -14.07 4.01 7.00
CA PHE A 84 -14.16 3.46 5.65
C PHE A 84 -15.07 2.23 5.64
N SER A 85 -16.08 2.25 4.77
CA SER A 85 -16.97 1.10 4.52
C SER A 85 -16.23 -0.04 3.83
N VAL A 86 -16.60 -1.28 4.11
CA VAL A 86 -16.07 -2.49 3.48
C VAL A 86 -16.08 -2.39 1.95
N GLY A 87 -17.11 -1.77 1.35
CA GLY A 87 -17.19 -1.56 -0.09
C GLY A 87 -16.06 -0.66 -0.64
N GLU A 88 -15.64 0.36 0.11
CA GLU A 88 -14.50 1.21 -0.25
C GLU A 88 -13.16 0.49 -0.02
N LEU A 89 -13.07 -0.45 0.93
CA LEU A 89 -11.90 -1.31 1.10
C LEU A 89 -11.76 -2.34 -0.04
N ILE A 90 -12.87 -2.86 -0.57
CA ILE A 90 -12.83 -3.73 -1.76
C ILE A 90 -12.32 -2.92 -2.96
N ARG A 91 -12.84 -1.71 -3.17
CA ARG A 91 -12.34 -0.77 -4.20
C ARG A 91 -10.85 -0.49 -4.00
N ALA A 92 -10.40 -0.33 -2.75
CA ALA A 92 -8.98 -0.18 -2.44
C ALA A 92 -8.14 -1.36 -2.95
N GLY A 93 -8.61 -2.58 -2.72
CA GLY A 93 -7.96 -3.81 -3.20
C GLY A 93 -7.83 -3.88 -4.71
N ILE A 94 -8.87 -3.46 -5.44
CA ILE A 94 -8.86 -3.38 -6.92
C ILE A 94 -7.85 -2.34 -7.41
N ILE A 95 -7.76 -1.20 -6.70
CA ILE A 95 -6.87 -0.09 -7.05
C ILE A 95 -5.39 -0.42 -6.77
N ASP A 96 -5.13 -1.19 -5.72
CA ASP A 96 -3.78 -1.55 -5.31
C ASP A 96 -3.13 -2.52 -6.32
N ASN A 97 -1.80 -2.51 -6.39
CA ASN A 97 -1.05 -3.32 -7.35
C ASN A 97 -0.55 -4.65 -6.76
N ARG A 98 -1.22 -5.14 -5.70
CA ARG A 98 -0.78 -6.31 -4.93
C ARG A 98 -0.85 -7.61 -5.70
N VAL A 99 -1.69 -7.71 -6.72
CA VAL A 99 -1.77 -8.89 -7.59
C VAL A 99 -0.39 -9.23 -8.16
N PHE A 100 0.39 -8.23 -8.59
CA PHE A 100 1.74 -8.48 -9.11
C PHE A 100 2.73 -8.91 -8.02
N LEU A 101 2.55 -8.42 -6.80
CA LEU A 101 3.36 -8.86 -5.66
C LEU A 101 3.04 -10.31 -5.29
N LEU A 102 1.76 -10.69 -5.26
CA LEU A 102 1.34 -12.08 -5.06
C LEU A 102 1.83 -12.97 -6.19
N LEU A 103 1.71 -12.51 -7.44
CA LEU A 103 2.21 -13.24 -8.60
C LEU A 103 3.72 -13.48 -8.49
N ALA A 104 4.52 -12.45 -8.21
CA ALA A 104 5.97 -12.60 -8.04
C ALA A 104 6.33 -13.52 -6.86
N LEU A 105 5.59 -13.40 -5.75
CA LEU A 105 5.77 -14.24 -4.56
C LEU A 105 5.47 -15.72 -4.84
N LEU A 106 4.49 -16.01 -5.69
CA LEU A 106 4.13 -17.38 -6.08
C LEU A 106 5.05 -17.93 -7.17
N LEU A 107 5.40 -17.11 -8.16
CA LEU A 107 6.16 -17.57 -9.32
C LEU A 107 7.60 -17.97 -8.97
N TYR A 108 8.23 -17.28 -8.02
CA TYR A 108 9.60 -17.58 -7.58
C TYR A 108 9.78 -18.99 -7.00
N PRO A 109 9.03 -19.42 -5.96
CA PRO A 109 9.15 -20.78 -5.45
C PRO A 109 8.67 -21.83 -6.46
N LEU A 110 7.64 -21.51 -7.26
CA LEU A 110 7.19 -22.42 -8.33
C LEU A 110 8.33 -22.72 -9.30
N SER A 111 9.10 -21.71 -9.71
CA SER A 111 10.23 -21.89 -10.64
C SER A 111 11.43 -22.69 -10.10
N GLN A 112 11.47 -23.02 -8.80
CA GLN A 112 12.54 -23.82 -8.21
C GLN A 112 12.17 -25.28 -7.97
N LEU A 113 10.91 -25.62 -8.20
CA LEU A 113 10.38 -26.95 -7.93
C LEU A 113 10.08 -27.64 -9.27
N ASP A 114 11.13 -28.05 -9.99
CA ASP A 114 10.99 -28.76 -11.27
C ASP A 114 10.10 -30.00 -11.12
N ASP A 115 10.30 -30.79 -10.05
CA ASP A 115 9.49 -31.98 -9.73
C ASP A 115 8.02 -31.65 -9.39
N PHE A 116 7.73 -30.41 -8.95
CA PHE A 116 6.37 -30.00 -8.62
C PHE A 116 5.54 -29.80 -9.89
N TYR A 117 6.15 -29.36 -11.00
CA TYR A 117 5.44 -29.20 -12.26
C TYR A 117 4.92 -30.53 -12.79
N ASP A 118 5.76 -31.57 -12.75
CA ASP A 118 5.39 -32.91 -13.20
C ASP A 118 4.31 -33.51 -12.29
N GLN A 119 4.51 -33.45 -10.97
CA GLN A 119 3.55 -34.03 -10.02
C GLN A 119 2.21 -33.28 -9.97
N ALA A 120 2.22 -31.95 -10.06
CA ALA A 120 1.00 -31.16 -10.15
C ALA A 120 0.31 -31.31 -11.51
N GLY A 121 1.09 -31.41 -12.59
CA GLY A 121 0.61 -31.68 -13.94
C GLY A 121 -0.11 -33.03 -14.03
N ASP A 122 0.54 -34.09 -13.56
CA ASP A 122 -0.02 -35.44 -13.53
C ASP A 122 -1.28 -35.52 -12.66
N TRP A 123 -1.27 -34.88 -11.49
CA TRP A 123 -2.46 -34.80 -10.63
C TRP A 123 -3.60 -34.05 -11.33
N LEU A 124 -3.32 -32.91 -11.97
CA LEU A 124 -4.34 -32.15 -12.70
C LEU A 124 -4.92 -32.97 -13.86
N VAL A 125 -4.08 -33.61 -14.67
CA VAL A 125 -4.48 -34.43 -15.82
C VAL A 125 -5.27 -35.67 -15.38
N ALA A 126 -4.93 -36.26 -14.24
CA ALA A 126 -5.64 -37.41 -13.68
C ALA A 126 -7.03 -37.03 -13.12
N ASN A 127 -7.18 -35.84 -12.54
CA ASN A 127 -8.44 -35.39 -11.93
C ASN A 127 -9.35 -34.62 -12.90
N PHE A 128 -8.80 -34.07 -13.98
CA PHE A 128 -9.52 -33.26 -14.94
C PHE A 128 -9.31 -33.80 -16.36
N SER A 129 -10.13 -34.77 -16.76
CA SER A 129 -10.06 -35.43 -18.08
C SER A 129 -10.17 -34.46 -19.27
N PHE A 130 -10.84 -33.32 -19.09
CA PHE A 130 -10.94 -32.26 -20.10
C PHE A 130 -9.60 -31.59 -20.42
N LEU A 131 -8.55 -31.77 -19.60
CA LEU A 131 -7.20 -31.31 -19.87
C LEU A 131 -6.49 -32.17 -20.93
N GLN A 132 -6.89 -33.44 -21.08
CA GLN A 132 -6.27 -34.38 -22.02
C GLN A 132 -6.70 -34.12 -23.46
N GLU A 133 -7.87 -33.50 -23.66
CA GLU A 133 -8.41 -33.20 -24.99
C GLU A 133 -7.60 -32.12 -25.74
N GLY A 134 -6.58 -31.51 -25.11
CA GLY A 134 -5.69 -30.54 -25.75
C GLY A 134 -6.40 -29.27 -26.22
N ASN A 135 -7.62 -29.01 -25.73
CA ASN A 135 -8.45 -27.92 -26.21
C ASN A 135 -7.97 -26.58 -25.65
N TRP A 136 -7.46 -25.70 -26.50
CA TRP A 136 -6.88 -24.40 -26.13
C TRP A 136 -7.76 -23.52 -25.23
N TRP A 137 -9.10 -23.58 -25.37
CA TRP A 137 -10.03 -22.84 -24.52
C TRP A 137 -10.00 -23.28 -23.05
N VAL A 138 -9.74 -24.56 -22.78
CA VAL A 138 -9.62 -25.10 -21.42
C VAL A 138 -8.42 -24.48 -20.71
N TYR A 139 -7.25 -24.48 -21.37
CA TYR A 139 -6.05 -23.84 -20.84
C TYR A 139 -6.28 -22.35 -20.61
N GLY A 140 -6.96 -21.66 -21.54
CA GLY A 140 -7.38 -20.27 -21.37
C GLY A 140 -8.28 -20.06 -20.15
N GLY A 141 -9.22 -20.97 -19.90
CA GLY A 141 -10.10 -20.96 -18.72
C GLY A 141 -9.34 -21.11 -17.41
N ILE A 142 -8.39 -22.04 -17.34
CA ILE A 142 -7.56 -22.27 -16.14
C ILE A 142 -6.69 -21.05 -15.82
N VAL A 143 -6.01 -20.51 -16.84
CA VAL A 143 -5.19 -19.30 -16.67
C VAL A 143 -6.05 -18.14 -16.19
N THR A 144 -7.24 -17.95 -16.79
CA THR A 144 -8.18 -16.90 -16.39
C THR A 144 -8.68 -17.10 -14.96
N GLY A 145 -9.04 -18.34 -14.59
CA GLY A 145 -9.47 -18.69 -13.23
C GLY A 145 -8.38 -18.44 -12.19
N PHE A 146 -7.13 -18.82 -12.50
CA PHE A 146 -5.99 -18.57 -11.63
C PHE A 146 -5.75 -17.06 -11.44
N VAL A 147 -5.77 -16.27 -12.52
CA VAL A 147 -5.65 -14.81 -12.44
C VAL A 147 -6.79 -14.21 -11.62
N ALA A 148 -8.04 -14.67 -11.82
CA ALA A 148 -9.20 -14.23 -11.03
C ALA A 148 -9.02 -14.52 -9.54
N LEU A 149 -8.51 -15.72 -9.19
CA LEU A 149 -8.20 -16.10 -7.82
C LEU A 149 -7.16 -15.17 -7.19
N LEU A 150 -6.09 -14.83 -7.92
CA LEU A 150 -5.08 -13.87 -7.45
C LEU A 150 -5.67 -12.47 -7.21
N PHE A 151 -6.59 -12.04 -8.07
CA PHE A 151 -7.31 -10.78 -7.88
C PHE A 151 -8.16 -10.82 -6.60
N ILE A 152 -8.91 -11.89 -6.37
CA ILE A 152 -9.71 -12.08 -5.15
C ILE A 152 -8.80 -12.07 -3.92
N ALA A 153 -7.67 -12.80 -3.95
CA ALA A 153 -6.71 -12.83 -2.85
C ALA A 153 -6.09 -11.44 -2.58
N ALA A 154 -5.78 -10.67 -3.62
CA ALA A 154 -5.26 -9.31 -3.47
C ALA A 154 -6.29 -8.36 -2.83
N ILE A 155 -7.56 -8.47 -3.23
CA ILE A 155 -8.67 -7.71 -2.63
C ILE A 155 -8.82 -8.09 -1.16
N PHE A 156 -8.87 -9.39 -0.86
CA PHE A 156 -8.97 -9.89 0.51
C PHE A 156 -7.82 -9.35 1.39
N LEU A 157 -6.58 -9.41 0.91
CA LEU A 157 -5.42 -8.90 1.63
C LEU A 157 -5.53 -7.39 1.90
N SER A 158 -6.10 -6.62 0.98
CA SER A 158 -6.36 -5.18 1.17
C SER A 158 -7.43 -4.94 2.24
N VAL A 159 -8.54 -5.69 2.19
CA VAL A 159 -9.61 -5.61 3.20
C VAL A 159 -9.06 -5.93 4.59
N VAL A 160 -8.29 -7.00 4.73
CA VAL A 160 -7.64 -7.39 6.00
C VAL A 160 -6.70 -6.30 6.51
N GLN A 161 -5.93 -5.66 5.63
CA GLN A 161 -4.98 -4.61 6.03
C GLN A 161 -5.66 -3.33 6.49
N TYR A 162 -6.72 -2.89 5.80
CA TYR A 162 -7.37 -1.60 6.05
C TYR A 162 -8.68 -1.72 6.83
N HIS A 163 -9.00 -2.91 7.34
CA HIS A 163 -10.23 -3.15 8.10
C HIS A 163 -10.38 -2.17 9.27
N ASN A 164 -11.57 -1.59 9.40
CA ASN A 164 -11.89 -0.61 10.43
C ASN A 164 -10.87 0.54 10.51
N LEU A 165 -10.41 1.01 9.34
CA LEU A 165 -9.55 2.19 9.27
C LEU A 165 -10.35 3.40 9.76
N THR A 166 -9.86 4.02 10.83
CA THR A 166 -10.38 5.26 11.39
C THR A 166 -9.29 6.30 11.29
N VAL A 167 -9.61 7.45 10.69
CA VAL A 167 -8.73 8.62 10.69
C VAL A 167 -9.35 9.68 11.57
N SER A 168 -8.57 10.20 12.50
CA SER A 168 -8.96 11.30 13.39
C SER A 168 -7.91 12.40 13.34
N VAL A 169 -8.36 13.65 13.28
CA VAL A 169 -7.52 14.84 13.40
C VAL A 169 -7.76 15.44 14.80
N ARG A 170 -6.71 15.55 15.62
CA ARG A 170 -6.78 16.19 16.96
C ARG A 170 -5.55 17.04 17.22
N ASN A 171 -5.72 18.29 17.64
CA ASN A 171 -4.63 19.21 18.02
C ASN A 171 -3.47 19.24 16.99
N ASN A 172 -3.81 19.42 15.70
CA ASN A 172 -2.84 19.44 14.60
C ASN A 172 -2.02 18.14 14.44
N ARG A 173 -2.53 17.04 14.99
CA ARG A 173 -1.99 15.68 14.89
C ARG A 173 -2.98 14.80 14.13
N PHE A 174 -2.51 14.23 13.03
CA PHE A 174 -3.23 13.23 12.26
C PHE A 174 -2.96 11.87 12.89
N GLN A 175 -4.02 11.10 13.14
CA GLN A 175 -3.91 9.74 13.63
C GLN A 175 -4.75 8.84 12.73
N ALA A 176 -4.17 7.76 12.22
CA ALA A 176 -4.94 6.67 11.66
C ALA A 176 -4.70 5.39 12.43
N ARG A 177 -5.78 4.64 12.63
CA ARG A 177 -5.76 3.32 13.27
C ARG A 177 -6.54 2.36 12.39
N GLY A 178 -5.99 1.20 12.07
CA GLY A 178 -6.69 0.21 11.25
C GLY A 178 -5.95 -1.11 11.09
N GLY A 179 -6.71 -2.13 10.70
CA GLY A 179 -6.25 -3.48 10.37
C GLY A 179 -6.92 -4.60 11.18
N LEU A 180 -7.20 -5.72 10.52
CA LEU A 180 -7.90 -6.87 11.10
C LEU A 180 -6.95 -7.80 11.87
N LEU A 181 -5.76 -8.08 11.32
CA LEU A 181 -4.78 -8.97 11.95
C LEU A 181 -3.77 -8.19 12.79
N SER A 182 -3.25 -7.10 12.24
CA SER A 182 -2.35 -6.19 12.95
C SER A 182 -2.97 -4.80 12.96
N ILE A 183 -3.06 -4.17 14.13
CA ILE A 183 -3.53 -2.79 14.21
C ILE A 183 -2.33 -1.89 14.03
N ARG A 184 -2.34 -1.15 12.93
CA ARG A 184 -1.35 -0.12 12.65
C ARG A 184 -1.91 1.21 13.13
N THR A 185 -1.27 1.77 14.14
CA THR A 185 -1.47 3.15 14.54
C THR A 185 -0.37 3.97 13.87
N LEU A 186 -0.74 4.99 13.11
CA LEU A 186 0.19 5.95 12.53
C LEU A 186 -0.23 7.34 13.00
N SER A 187 0.67 8.05 13.67
CA SER A 187 0.43 9.42 14.11
C SER A 187 1.51 10.35 13.55
N PHE A 188 1.11 11.54 13.08
CA PHE A 188 2.05 12.56 12.66
C PHE A 188 1.53 13.97 12.91
N ARG A 189 2.45 14.90 13.13
CA ARG A 189 2.15 16.34 13.26
C ARG A 189 2.31 17.00 11.91
N TYR A 190 1.52 18.03 11.64
CA TYR A 190 1.57 18.78 10.38
C TYR A 190 2.98 19.26 10.01
N HIS A 191 3.75 19.81 10.95
CA HIS A 191 5.10 20.32 10.67
C HIS A 191 6.13 19.24 10.27
N LYS A 192 5.82 17.94 10.44
CA LYS A 192 6.69 16.82 10.01
C LYS A 192 6.37 16.38 8.57
N LEU A 193 5.40 17.03 7.93
CA LEU A 193 4.96 16.74 6.58
C LEU A 193 6.02 17.19 5.56
N GLN A 194 6.57 16.24 4.80
CA GLN A 194 7.55 16.56 3.76
C GLN A 194 6.94 16.52 2.35
N LYS A 195 6.07 15.53 2.12
CA LYS A 195 5.55 15.25 0.79
C LYS A 195 4.14 14.73 0.89
N VAL A 196 3.22 15.38 0.22
CA VAL A 196 1.87 14.87 -0.02
C VAL A 196 1.72 14.49 -1.48
N ARG A 197 1.21 13.28 -1.73
CA ARG A 197 0.92 12.80 -3.07
C ARG A 197 -0.46 12.18 -3.09
N PHE A 198 -1.36 12.80 -3.85
CA PHE A 198 -2.56 12.13 -4.33
C PHE A 198 -2.20 11.34 -5.58
N HIS A 199 -2.52 10.05 -5.57
CA HIS A 199 -2.18 9.12 -6.64
C HIS A 199 -3.46 8.49 -7.18
N GLN A 200 -3.65 8.54 -8.50
CA GLN A 200 -4.82 8.00 -9.18
C GLN A 200 -4.39 7.16 -10.39
N ASN A 201 -4.45 5.84 -10.24
CA ASN A 201 -4.23 4.89 -11.34
C ASN A 201 -5.44 4.82 -12.27
N LEU A 202 -5.32 4.20 -13.46
CA LEU A 202 -6.46 3.98 -14.37
C LEU A 202 -7.65 3.29 -13.68
N ARG A 203 -7.39 2.25 -12.88
CA ARG A 203 -8.41 1.55 -12.07
C ARG A 203 -9.06 2.47 -11.03
N ALA A 204 -8.26 3.32 -10.37
CA ALA A 204 -8.76 4.29 -9.40
C ALA A 204 -9.61 5.37 -10.08
N ARG A 205 -9.23 5.77 -11.29
CA ARG A 205 -9.96 6.74 -12.09
C ARG A 205 -11.30 6.19 -12.57
N LEU A 206 -11.34 4.94 -13.04
CA LEU A 206 -12.59 4.28 -13.42
C LEU A 206 -13.58 4.22 -12.24
N LEU A 207 -13.07 4.14 -11.01
CA LEU A 207 -13.87 4.12 -9.79
C LEU A 207 -14.07 5.52 -9.16
N GLU A 208 -13.54 6.58 -9.77
CA GLU A 208 -13.53 7.95 -9.24
C GLU A 208 -13.00 8.04 -7.80
N ARG A 209 -11.86 7.37 -7.55
CA ARG A 209 -11.17 7.36 -6.27
C ARG A 209 -9.71 7.76 -6.42
N SER A 210 -9.13 8.22 -5.32
CA SER A 210 -7.72 8.59 -5.22
C SER A 210 -7.08 7.99 -3.97
N THR A 211 -5.79 7.71 -4.02
CA THR A 211 -5.00 7.24 -2.87
C THR A 211 -4.15 8.39 -2.35
N LEU A 212 -4.19 8.66 -1.05
CA LEU A 212 -3.34 9.66 -0.41
C LEU A 212 -2.09 9.00 0.17
N ARG A 213 -0.92 9.54 -0.17
CA ARG A 213 0.38 9.11 0.35
C ARG A 213 1.09 10.31 0.96
N VAL A 214 1.42 10.19 2.23
CA VAL A 214 2.08 11.22 3.02
C VAL A 214 3.45 10.71 3.46
N GLY A 215 4.50 11.41 3.03
CA GLY A 215 5.88 11.22 3.47
C GLY A 215 6.22 12.15 4.63
N GLN A 216 6.90 11.62 5.62
CA GLN A 216 7.27 12.33 6.86
C GLN A 216 8.79 12.49 6.96
N LEU A 217 9.21 13.60 7.59
CA LEU A 217 10.59 13.81 8.00
C LEU A 217 10.91 12.90 9.19
N GLN A 218 11.93 12.05 9.04
CA GLN A 218 12.45 11.22 10.12
C GLN A 218 13.92 11.56 10.39
N PRO A 219 14.33 11.63 11.67
CA PRO A 219 15.74 11.76 12.00
C PRO A 219 16.49 10.56 11.41
N MET A 220 17.63 10.83 10.76
CA MET A 220 18.52 9.79 10.23
C MET A 220 19.02 8.92 11.39
N ALA A 221 18.38 7.78 11.63
CA ALA A 221 18.99 6.71 12.41
C ALA A 221 20.05 6.05 11.52
N ALA A 222 21.32 6.17 11.92
CA ALA A 222 22.42 5.50 11.25
C ALA A 222 22.25 3.97 11.36
N GLY A 223 22.23 3.28 10.23
CA GLY A 223 22.49 1.83 10.18
C GLY A 223 21.29 0.91 10.27
N GLN A 224 20.26 1.08 9.44
CA GLN A 224 19.47 -0.02 8.86
C GLN A 224 18.55 0.56 7.78
N GLY A 225 18.45 -0.12 6.63
CA GLY A 225 17.69 0.32 5.45
C GLY A 225 16.30 0.83 5.85
N GLN A 226 16.06 2.13 5.68
CA GLN A 226 14.86 2.80 6.14
C GLN A 226 13.62 2.24 5.44
N ALA A 227 12.74 1.59 6.21
CA ALA A 227 11.34 1.50 5.84
C ALA A 227 10.77 2.92 5.91
N LYS A 228 10.72 3.64 4.78
CA LYS A 228 9.99 4.92 4.67
C LYS A 228 8.60 4.71 5.27
N THR A 229 8.33 5.26 6.44
CA THR A 229 7.00 5.15 7.06
C THR A 229 6.06 6.10 6.31
N GLN A 230 5.61 5.65 5.15
CA GLN A 230 4.67 6.38 4.33
C GLN A 230 3.27 6.16 4.89
N PHE A 231 2.68 7.21 5.42
CA PHE A 231 1.27 7.19 5.80
C PHE A 231 0.45 7.12 4.53
N THR A 232 -0.35 6.06 4.37
CA THR A 232 -1.12 5.82 3.14
C THR A 232 -2.59 5.60 3.49
N ILE A 233 -3.45 6.44 2.92
CA ILE A 233 -4.89 6.22 2.91
C ILE A 233 -5.25 5.63 1.55
N PRO A 234 -5.77 4.39 1.51
CA PRO A 234 -5.89 3.64 0.28
C PRO A 234 -6.89 4.25 -0.71
N VAL A 235 -8.01 4.78 -0.20
CA VAL A 235 -9.15 5.25 -1.00
C VAL A 235 -9.71 6.53 -0.40
N LEU A 236 -9.92 7.53 -1.25
CA LEU A 236 -10.58 8.79 -0.96
C LEU A 236 -11.56 9.11 -2.08
N LYS A 237 -12.75 9.58 -1.71
CA LYS A 237 -13.72 10.20 -2.61
C LYS A 237 -13.24 11.60 -3.04
N PRO A 238 -13.74 12.16 -4.16
CA PRO A 238 -13.39 13.52 -4.59
C PRO A 238 -13.62 14.59 -3.52
N GLU A 239 -14.76 14.53 -2.81
CA GLU A 239 -15.09 15.42 -1.69
C GLU A 239 -14.07 15.32 -0.55
N GLN A 240 -13.71 14.08 -0.20
CA GLN A 240 -12.71 13.81 0.85
C GLN A 240 -11.32 14.28 0.42
N VAL A 241 -10.97 14.22 -0.87
CA VAL A 241 -9.69 14.77 -1.36
C VAL A 241 -9.61 16.27 -1.08
N GLN A 242 -10.72 17.00 -1.25
CA GLN A 242 -10.76 18.43 -0.91
C GLN A 242 -10.64 18.66 0.60
N GLN A 243 -11.41 17.92 1.42
CA GLN A 243 -11.30 17.99 2.88
C GLN A 243 -9.85 17.71 3.37
N TRP A 244 -9.19 16.69 2.79
CA TRP A 244 -7.80 16.37 3.08
C TRP A 244 -6.83 17.46 2.61
N ARG A 245 -7.14 18.16 1.53
CA ARG A 245 -6.35 19.31 1.05
C ARG A 245 -6.41 20.45 2.04
N ASP A 246 -7.60 20.74 2.54
CA ASP A 246 -7.86 21.82 3.49
C ASP A 246 -7.20 21.50 4.84
N TRP A 247 -7.39 20.27 5.35
CA TRP A 247 -6.72 19.78 6.57
C TRP A 247 -5.20 19.83 6.48
N LEU A 248 -4.62 19.47 5.33
CA LEU A 248 -3.18 19.51 5.09
C LEU A 248 -2.70 20.87 4.58
N ARG A 249 -3.55 21.92 4.59
CA ARG A 249 -3.21 23.30 4.20
C ARG A 249 -2.42 23.37 2.88
N LEU A 250 -2.80 22.53 1.93
CA LEU A 250 -2.11 22.44 0.66
C LEU A 250 -2.50 23.64 -0.22
N PRO A 251 -1.56 24.16 -1.04
CA PRO A 251 -1.86 25.25 -1.95
C PRO A 251 -2.95 24.86 -2.96
N ASP A 252 -3.76 25.83 -3.35
CA ASP A 252 -4.88 25.62 -4.27
C ASP A 252 -4.39 25.16 -5.64
N SER A 253 -5.03 24.10 -6.16
CA SER A 253 -4.66 23.54 -7.47
C SER A 253 -4.96 24.47 -8.64
N THR A 254 -5.73 25.54 -8.43
CA THR A 254 -6.06 26.55 -9.45
C THR A 254 -4.87 27.46 -9.77
N GLN A 255 -3.88 27.55 -8.88
CA GLN A 255 -2.69 28.36 -9.10
C GLN A 255 -1.64 27.65 -9.97
N ALA A 256 -1.76 26.33 -10.16
CA ALA A 256 -0.82 25.53 -10.94
C ALA A 256 -1.25 25.46 -12.42
N THR A 257 -0.42 25.97 -13.32
CA THR A 257 -0.61 25.83 -14.77
C THR A 257 -0.12 24.47 -15.24
N PHE A 258 -1.06 23.59 -15.56
CA PHE A 258 -0.75 22.24 -16.04
C PHE A 258 -0.50 22.21 -17.55
N ARG A 259 0.73 21.90 -17.97
CA ARG A 259 1.08 21.65 -19.38
C ARG A 259 1.01 20.16 -19.72
N ARG A 260 0.71 19.86 -20.99
CA ARG A 260 0.77 18.49 -21.53
C ARG A 260 2.20 18.16 -21.94
N PHE A 261 2.59 16.90 -21.76
CA PHE A 261 3.86 16.42 -22.30
C PHE A 261 3.86 16.51 -23.83
N SER A 262 5.03 16.75 -24.42
CA SER A 262 5.22 16.69 -25.87
C SER A 262 4.96 15.27 -26.39
N GLN A 263 4.43 15.15 -27.61
CA GLN A 263 4.17 13.86 -28.27
C GLN A 263 5.44 13.02 -28.44
N LEU A 264 6.62 13.65 -28.49
CA LEU A 264 7.92 12.96 -28.55
C LEU A 264 8.16 12.01 -27.37
N THR A 265 7.53 12.24 -26.22
CA THR A 265 7.64 11.35 -25.05
C THR A 265 6.98 9.97 -25.24
N LEU A 266 6.12 9.80 -26.26
CA LEU A 266 5.54 8.50 -26.65
C LEU A 266 6.52 7.62 -27.42
N ILE A 267 7.55 8.19 -28.03
CA ILE A 267 8.48 7.44 -28.89
C ILE A 267 9.24 6.41 -28.07
N THR A 268 9.73 6.78 -26.87
CA THR A 268 10.51 5.88 -26.03
C THR A 268 9.75 4.61 -25.63
N PRO A 269 8.54 4.66 -25.04
CA PRO A 269 7.79 3.44 -24.73
C PRO A 269 7.37 2.67 -26.00
N ALA A 270 7.03 3.37 -27.08
CA ALA A 270 6.67 2.72 -28.35
C ALA A 270 7.85 1.93 -28.97
N LEU A 271 9.06 2.47 -28.92
CA LEU A 271 10.27 1.80 -29.40
C LEU A 271 10.57 0.53 -28.60
N TRP A 272 10.51 0.59 -27.26
CA TRP A 272 10.70 -0.59 -26.42
C TRP A 272 9.66 -1.68 -26.68
N LEU A 273 8.40 -1.29 -26.88
CA LEU A 273 7.33 -2.24 -27.23
C LEU A 273 7.55 -2.86 -28.62
N ALA A 274 8.02 -2.08 -29.59
CA ALA A 274 8.35 -2.60 -30.93
C ALA A 274 9.52 -3.60 -30.90
N ILE A 275 10.57 -3.31 -30.13
CA ILE A 275 11.70 -4.24 -29.94
C ILE A 275 11.23 -5.54 -29.29
N LEU A 276 10.43 -5.44 -28.22
CA LEU A 276 9.90 -6.61 -27.52
C LEU A 276 9.01 -7.46 -28.43
N PHE A 277 8.18 -6.82 -29.26
CA PHE A 277 7.38 -7.50 -30.27
C PHE A 277 8.24 -8.23 -31.31
N ALA A 278 9.29 -7.60 -31.82
CA ALA A 278 10.20 -8.21 -32.78
C ALA A 278 10.91 -9.45 -32.19
N VAL A 279 11.42 -9.33 -30.96
CA VAL A 279 12.07 -10.45 -30.24
C VAL A 279 11.07 -11.60 -30.02
N ALA A 280 9.86 -11.29 -29.56
CA ALA A 280 8.82 -12.30 -29.38
C ALA A 280 8.49 -12.99 -30.72
N ALA A 281 8.27 -12.23 -31.79
CA ALA A 281 7.96 -12.77 -33.11
C ALA A 281 9.07 -13.73 -33.62
N VAL A 282 10.34 -13.40 -33.39
CA VAL A 282 11.47 -14.27 -33.74
C VAL A 282 11.48 -15.56 -32.91
N ILE A 283 11.26 -15.48 -31.59
CA ILE A 283 11.21 -16.67 -30.73
C ILE A 283 10.08 -17.61 -31.16
N PHE A 284 8.88 -17.07 -31.40
CA PHE A 284 7.73 -17.85 -31.82
C PHE A 284 7.87 -18.40 -33.24
N TYR A 285 8.63 -17.75 -34.12
CA TYR A 285 8.98 -18.29 -35.44
C TYR A 285 9.76 -19.60 -35.35
N PHE A 286 10.62 -19.77 -34.34
CA PHE A 286 11.44 -20.98 -34.17
C PHE A 286 10.80 -22.08 -33.32
N GLN A 287 9.77 -21.77 -32.52
CA GLN A 287 9.19 -22.72 -31.56
C GLN A 287 7.74 -23.14 -31.82
N ALA A 288 6.95 -22.37 -32.57
CA ALA A 288 5.51 -22.60 -32.64
C ALA A 288 5.08 -23.45 -33.84
N ASP A 289 4.36 -24.55 -33.58
CA ASP A 289 3.72 -25.39 -34.62
C ASP A 289 2.68 -24.62 -35.44
N SER A 290 2.07 -23.57 -34.88
CA SER A 290 1.14 -22.67 -35.57
C SER A 290 1.58 -21.21 -35.46
N PHE A 291 2.47 -20.80 -36.37
CA PHE A 291 3.01 -19.44 -36.44
C PHE A 291 1.91 -18.36 -36.53
N VAL A 292 0.83 -18.62 -37.28
CA VAL A 292 -0.24 -17.64 -37.52
C VAL A 292 -0.99 -17.29 -36.23
N VAL A 293 -1.33 -18.29 -35.41
CA VAL A 293 -2.03 -18.08 -34.14
C VAL A 293 -1.12 -17.36 -33.15
N ALA A 294 0.15 -17.78 -33.05
CA ALA A 294 1.13 -17.10 -32.20
C ALA A 294 1.30 -15.63 -32.58
N LEU A 295 1.43 -15.33 -33.87
CA LEU A 295 1.56 -13.96 -34.37
C LEU A 295 0.31 -13.12 -34.09
N ALA A 296 -0.89 -13.70 -34.24
CA ALA A 296 -2.15 -13.03 -33.91
C ALA A 296 -2.25 -12.68 -32.42
N VAL A 297 -1.83 -13.57 -31.53
CA VAL A 297 -1.83 -13.32 -30.07
C VAL A 297 -0.82 -12.23 -29.71
N ILE A 298 0.40 -12.30 -30.23
CA ILE A 298 1.46 -11.34 -29.92
C ILE A 298 1.13 -9.95 -30.47
N THR A 299 0.54 -9.86 -31.66
CA THR A 299 0.07 -8.59 -32.24
C THR A 299 -1.07 -7.99 -31.41
N ALA A 300 -2.03 -8.81 -30.96
CA ALA A 300 -3.11 -8.35 -30.07
C ALA A 300 -2.55 -7.80 -28.74
N VAL A 301 -1.61 -8.52 -28.11
CA VAL A 301 -0.95 -8.07 -26.88
C VAL A 301 -0.17 -6.78 -27.10
N TRP A 302 0.56 -6.67 -28.21
CA TRP A 302 1.32 -5.46 -28.56
C TRP A 302 0.39 -4.25 -28.76
N LEU A 303 -0.71 -4.41 -29.50
CA LEU A 303 -1.71 -3.35 -29.69
C LEU A 303 -2.32 -2.90 -28.35
N LEU A 304 -2.63 -3.83 -27.45
CA LEU A 304 -3.14 -3.51 -26.11
C LEU A 304 -2.13 -2.72 -25.28
N LEU A 305 -0.85 -3.11 -25.30
CA LEU A 305 0.22 -2.40 -24.60
C LEU A 305 0.45 -0.99 -25.19
N GLN A 306 0.38 -0.86 -26.52
CA GLN A 306 0.51 0.41 -27.20
C GLN A 306 -0.67 1.34 -26.87
N ALA A 307 -1.89 0.83 -26.91
CA ALA A 307 -3.09 1.57 -26.50
C ALA A 307 -3.00 2.02 -25.03
N TYR A 308 -2.50 1.16 -24.15
CA TYR A 308 -2.25 1.49 -22.75
C TYR A 308 -1.20 2.60 -22.60
N ALA A 309 -0.10 2.56 -23.36
CA ALA A 309 0.94 3.60 -23.34
C ALA A 309 0.38 4.96 -23.81
N VAL A 310 -0.42 4.97 -24.87
CA VAL A 310 -1.09 6.18 -25.39
C VAL A 310 -2.09 6.74 -24.39
N ALA A 311 -2.96 5.89 -23.84
CA ALA A 311 -3.91 6.30 -22.80
C ALA A 311 -3.18 6.89 -21.59
N ARG A 312 -2.11 6.23 -21.13
CA ARG A 312 -1.26 6.73 -20.05
C ARG A 312 -0.68 8.11 -20.37
N TRP A 313 -0.13 8.31 -21.56
CA TRP A 313 0.44 9.59 -21.99
C TRP A 313 -0.58 10.72 -22.00
N HIS A 314 -1.77 10.48 -22.55
CA HIS A 314 -2.82 11.51 -22.68
C HIS A 314 -3.24 12.09 -21.31
N TYR A 315 -3.02 11.34 -20.24
CA TYR A 315 -3.41 11.71 -18.89
C TYR A 315 -2.29 12.28 -18.03
N HIS A 316 -1.04 12.23 -18.47
CA HIS A 316 0.05 12.89 -17.77
C HIS A 316 0.06 14.38 -18.09
N LYS A 317 -0.11 15.20 -17.06
CA LYS A 317 0.11 16.65 -17.10
C LYS A 317 1.08 17.00 -15.98
N TYR A 318 1.94 17.97 -16.21
CA TYR A 318 2.86 18.48 -15.19
C TYR A 318 2.53 19.95 -14.91
N ALA A 319 2.69 20.37 -13.67
CA ALA A 319 2.63 21.78 -13.29
C ALA A 319 4.05 22.36 -13.41
N GLU A 320 4.18 23.53 -14.04
CA GLU A 320 5.34 24.40 -13.83
C GLU A 320 5.12 25.12 -12.48
N ILE A 321 6.10 25.03 -11.58
CA ILE A 321 6.10 25.76 -10.30
C ILE A 321 6.88 27.04 -10.50
#